data_AF-A0A7K9I3Q6-F1
#
_entry.id   AF-A0A7K9I3Q6-F1
#
_cell.length_a   1.000
_cell.length_b   1.000
_cell.length_c   1.000
_cell.angle_alpha   90.00
_cell.angle_beta   90.00
_cell.angle_gamma   90.00
#
_symmetry.space_group_name_H-M   'P 1'
#
loop_
_entity.id
_entity.type
_entity.pdbx_description
1 polymer ?
#
loop_
_entity_poly.entity_id
_entity_poly.type
_entity_poly.pdbx_seq_one_letter_code
_entity_poly.pdbx_strand_id
1 'polypeptide(L)'
;VYMHLKQIFGPVQQIMKFKTIEEVIKRANNTSYGLAAAVFTKDIDKALTFAAALQAGTVWVNCYSAMSAQCPFGGFKMSGNGREM
;
A
#
# COMPACT_ATOMS: atom_id res chain seq x y z
N VAL A 1 1.99 -16.39 -14.60
CA VAL A 1 2.70 -15.12 -14.93
C VAL A 1 2.76 -14.25 -13.67
N TYR A 2 3.96 -14.05 -13.09
CA TYR A 2 4.21 -13.39 -11.79
C TYR A 2 4.10 -11.86 -11.82
N MET A 3 3.17 -11.31 -12.59
CA MET A 3 3.12 -9.89 -12.91
C MET A 3 2.88 -8.99 -11.67
N HIS A 4 2.38 -9.56 -10.57
CA HIS A 4 2.15 -8.83 -9.31
C HIS A 4 3.42 -8.49 -8.51
N LEU A 5 4.57 -9.07 -8.86
CA LEU A 5 5.84 -8.85 -8.13
C LEU A 5 6.71 -7.74 -8.74
N LYS A 6 6.37 -7.26 -9.95
CA LYS A 6 7.16 -6.25 -10.68
C LYS A 6 6.31 -5.03 -11.02
N GLN A 7 6.94 -3.86 -11.00
CA GLN A 7 6.30 -2.62 -11.44
C GLN A 7 6.23 -2.57 -12.97
N ILE A 8 5.03 -2.37 -13.52
CA ILE A 8 4.78 -2.42 -14.97
C ILE A 8 4.99 -1.05 -15.64
N PHE A 9 4.76 0.06 -14.91
CA PHE A 9 4.86 1.44 -15.43
C PHE A 9 4.00 1.73 -16.68
N GLY A 10 2.92 0.95 -16.89
CA GLY A 10 1.94 1.16 -17.95
C GLY A 10 0.51 1.08 -17.40
N PRO A 11 -0.52 1.36 -18.23
CA PRO A 11 -1.92 1.38 -17.81
C PRO A 11 -2.48 -0.04 -17.60
N VAL A 12 -1.97 -0.74 -16.60
CA VAL A 12 -2.29 -2.15 -16.31
C VAL A 12 -2.72 -2.29 -14.85
N GLN A 13 -3.94 -2.79 -14.63
CA GLN A 13 -4.48 -3.07 -13.29
C GLN A 13 -4.62 -4.58 -13.08
N GLN A 14 -4.19 -5.06 -11.92
CA GLN A 14 -4.47 -6.42 -11.47
C GLN A 14 -5.61 -6.42 -10.45
N ILE A 15 -6.58 -7.31 -10.63
CA ILE A 15 -7.71 -7.48 -9.71
C ILE A 15 -7.61 -8.87 -9.10
N MET A 16 -7.49 -8.94 -7.78
CA MET A 16 -7.30 -10.18 -7.03
C MET A 16 -8.33 -10.27 -5.91
N LYS A 17 -9.10 -11.36 -5.86
CA LYS A 17 -10.01 -11.64 -4.75
C LYS A 17 -9.20 -12.01 -3.49
N PHE A 18 -9.79 -11.80 -2.32
CA PHE A 18 -9.30 -12.27 -1.02
C PHE A 18 -10.50 -12.63 -0.15
N LYS A 19 -10.28 -13.40 0.91
CA LYS A 19 -11.35 -13.81 1.84
C LYS A 19 -11.20 -13.21 3.23
N THR A 20 -9.98 -13.09 3.74
CA THR A 20 -9.73 -12.60 5.10
C THR A 20 -8.76 -11.42 5.11
N ILE A 21 -8.80 -10.63 6.19
CA ILE A 21 -7.93 -9.47 6.38
C ILE A 21 -6.47 -9.90 6.51
N GLU A 22 -6.21 -10.98 7.24
CA GLU A 22 -4.87 -11.53 7.47
C GLU A 22 -4.24 -12.01 6.16
N GLU A 23 -5.03 -12.69 5.31
CA GLU A 23 -4.60 -13.14 3.99
C GLU A 23 -4.16 -11.95 3.12
N VAL A 24 -4.99 -10.91 3.04
CA VAL A 24 -4.71 -9.77 2.17
C VAL A 24 -3.58 -8.89 2.71
N ILE A 25 -3.44 -8.72 4.03
CA ILE A 25 -2.29 -8.04 4.64
C ILE A 25 -1.01 -8.80 4.32
N LYS A 26 -0.99 -10.12 4.51
CA LYS A 26 0.17 -10.96 4.19
C LYS A 26 0.54 -10.83 2.71
N ARG A 27 -0.45 -10.87 1.81
CA ARG A 27 -0.23 -10.73 0.37
C ARG A 27 0.25 -9.33 -0.02
N ALA A 28 -0.32 -8.28 0.56
CA ALA A 28 0.08 -6.89 0.31
C ALA A 28 1.52 -6.62 0.75
N ASN A 29 1.96 -7.21 1.85
CA ASN A 29 3.33 -7.10 2.34
C ASN A 29 4.31 -8.04 1.63
N ASN A 30 3.83 -9.04 0.87
CA ASN A 30 4.66 -10.00 0.12
C ASN A 30 5.19 -9.40 -1.20
N THR A 31 5.96 -8.33 -1.06
CA THR A 31 6.66 -7.62 -2.13
C THR A 31 7.94 -7.01 -1.57
N SER A 32 8.95 -6.84 -2.43
CA SER A 32 10.20 -6.15 -2.10
C SER A 32 10.02 -4.63 -1.96
N TYR A 33 8.88 -4.10 -2.41
CA TYR A 33 8.55 -2.67 -2.39
C TYR A 33 7.65 -2.30 -1.20
N GLY A 34 7.53 -1.01 -0.94
CA GLY A 34 6.72 -0.47 0.15
C GLY A 34 6.56 1.04 0.07
N LEU A 35 6.25 1.58 -1.11
CA LEU A 35 6.13 3.03 -1.28
C LEU A 35 4.80 3.56 -0.71
N ALA A 36 3.69 3.12 -1.31
CA ALA A 36 2.35 3.53 -0.91
C ALA A 36 1.38 2.35 -0.96
N ALA A 37 0.37 2.40 -0.10
CA ALA A 37 -0.76 1.48 -0.11
C ALA A 37 -2.06 2.27 0.15
N ALA A 38 -3.20 1.64 -0.15
CA ALA A 38 -4.49 2.23 0.16
C ALA A 38 -5.52 1.20 0.55
N VAL A 39 -6.46 1.62 1.38
CA VAL A 39 -7.53 0.81 1.96
C VAL A 39 -8.84 1.54 1.77
N PHE A 40 -9.84 0.84 1.23
CA PHE A 40 -11.18 1.37 1.07
C PHE A 40 -12.14 0.56 1.94
N THR A 41 -12.67 1.19 2.97
CA THR A 41 -13.56 0.57 3.95
C THR A 41 -14.38 1.63 4.68
N LYS A 42 -15.60 1.29 5.08
CA LYS A 42 -16.43 2.11 5.97
C LYS A 42 -16.24 1.77 7.46
N ASP A 43 -15.53 0.68 7.73
CA ASP A 43 -15.26 0.16 9.06
C ASP A 43 -13.94 0.73 9.59
N ILE A 44 -14.02 1.46 10.71
CA ILE A 44 -12.88 2.16 11.31
C ILE A 44 -11.82 1.22 11.88
N ASP A 45 -12.25 0.10 12.48
CA ASP A 45 -11.32 -0.87 13.06
C ASP A 45 -10.50 -1.53 11.98
N LYS A 46 -11.14 -1.86 10.85
CA LYS A 46 -10.44 -2.35 9.66
C LYS A 46 -9.48 -1.30 9.12
N ALA A 47 -9.91 -0.04 8.99
CA ALA A 47 -9.07 1.04 8.49
C ALA A 47 -7.78 1.17 9.32
N LEU A 48 -7.90 1.23 10.64
CA LEU A 48 -6.77 1.33 11.56
C LEU A 48 -5.90 0.07 11.56
N THR A 49 -6.52 -1.11 11.48
CA THR A 49 -5.79 -2.39 11.38
C THR A 49 -4.89 -2.41 10.15
N PHE A 50 -5.42 -2.03 8.98
CA PHE A 50 -4.62 -1.97 7.76
C PHE A 50 -3.56 -0.88 7.81
N ALA A 51 -3.91 0.32 8.31
CA ALA A 51 -2.96 1.43 8.41
C ALA A 51 -1.73 1.07 9.26
N ALA A 52 -1.92 0.29 10.33
CA ALA A 52 -0.83 -0.17 11.18
C ALA A 52 -0.05 -1.38 10.60
N ALA A 53 -0.72 -2.27 9.87
CA ALA A 53 -0.13 -3.54 9.44
C ALA A 53 0.56 -3.51 8.07
N LEU A 54 0.21 -2.55 7.21
CA LEU A 54 0.80 -2.43 5.88
C LEU A 54 2.22 -1.83 5.96
N GLN A 55 3.19 -2.52 5.35
CA GLN A 55 4.59 -2.09 5.30
C GLN A 55 4.82 -1.14 4.13
N ALA A 56 4.22 0.04 4.21
CA ALA A 56 4.31 1.09 3.21
C ALA A 56 4.64 2.45 3.84
N GLY A 57 5.31 3.30 3.05
CA GLY A 57 5.64 4.67 3.41
C GLY A 57 4.43 5.53 3.75
N THR A 58 3.41 5.40 2.91
CA THR A 58 2.12 6.08 3.03
C THR A 58 1.00 5.07 2.91
N VAL A 59 0.03 5.13 3.82
CA VAL A 59 -1.21 4.37 3.71
C VAL A 59 -2.39 5.34 3.65
N TRP A 60 -3.09 5.34 2.52
CA TRP A 60 -4.31 6.14 2.35
C TRP A 60 -5.55 5.35 2.77
N VAL A 61 -6.47 6.00 3.47
CA VAL A 61 -7.78 5.44 3.81
C VAL A 61 -8.86 6.20 3.04
N ASN A 62 -9.61 5.50 2.21
CA ASN A 62 -10.71 6.04 1.39
C ASN A 62 -10.29 7.16 0.41
N CYS A 63 -9.01 7.24 0.07
CA CYS A 63 -8.47 8.10 -0.99
C CYS A 63 -7.27 7.42 -1.65
N TYR A 64 -6.77 8.00 -2.75
CA TYR A 64 -5.57 7.52 -3.44
C TYR A 64 -4.83 8.68 -4.08
N SER A 65 -3.49 8.67 -4.04
CA SER A 65 -2.64 9.76 -4.55
C SER A 65 -2.93 11.13 -3.91
N ALA A 66 -3.44 11.13 -2.68
CA ALA A 66 -3.62 12.34 -1.88
C ALA A 66 -2.28 12.73 -1.26
N MET A 67 -1.54 13.60 -1.96
CA MET A 67 -0.23 14.10 -1.52
C MET A 67 -0.37 15.54 -0.98
N SER A 68 0.49 15.89 -0.03
CA SER A 68 0.58 17.23 0.55
C SER A 68 2.03 17.51 0.91
N ALA A 69 2.51 18.72 0.65
CA ALA A 69 3.86 19.16 1.02
C ALA A 69 4.08 19.23 2.55
N GLN A 70 3.03 19.03 3.34
CA GLN A 70 3.09 18.98 4.80
C GLN A 70 3.14 17.55 5.33
N CYS A 71 3.00 16.55 4.46
CA CYS A 71 2.95 15.14 4.83
C CYS A 71 4.19 14.44 4.28
N PRO A 72 5.04 13.84 5.14
CA PRO A 72 6.25 13.21 4.69
C PRO A 72 5.94 12.05 3.73
N PHE A 73 6.66 11.98 2.62
CA PHE A 73 6.53 10.93 1.62
C PHE A 73 7.85 10.20 1.43
N GLY A 74 7.80 8.87 1.33
CA GLY A 74 8.98 8.03 1.09
C GLY A 74 8.75 6.60 1.53
N GLY A 75 9.46 5.65 0.91
CA GLY A 75 9.12 4.24 0.98
C GLY A 75 9.68 3.44 2.16
N PHE A 76 9.29 2.17 2.18
CA PHE A 76 9.87 1.08 2.96
C PHE A 76 10.62 0.11 2.02
N LYS A 77 11.51 -0.72 2.58
CA LYS A 77 12.22 -1.79 1.86
C LYS A 77 12.98 -1.23 0.63
N MET A 78 12.84 -1.86 -0.54
CA MET A 78 13.49 -1.41 -1.77
C MET A 78 12.86 -0.15 -2.37
N SER A 79 11.78 0.40 -1.78
CA SER A 79 11.23 1.69 -2.21
C SER A 79 11.99 2.91 -1.66
N GLY A 80 13.08 2.69 -0.92
CA GLY A 80 14.03 3.73 -0.53
C GLY A 80 14.10 3.97 0.97
N ASN A 81 15.07 4.79 1.36
CA ASN A 81 15.33 5.23 2.73
C ASN A 81 15.25 6.75 2.79
N GLY A 82 14.69 7.29 3.88
CA GLY A 82 14.46 8.73 4.04
C GLY A 82 13.02 9.14 3.69
N ARG A 83 12.72 10.42 3.91
CA ARG A 83 11.41 11.04 3.65
C ARG A 83 11.64 12.44 3.10
N GLU A 84 10.82 12.83 2.13
CA GLU A 84 10.71 14.19 1.61
C GLU A 84 9.47 14.87 2.22
N MET A 85 9.48 16.20 2.34
CA MET A 85 8.33 17.04 2.72
C MET A 85 7.96 17.93 1.54
#